data_AF-A0A9X4M1N1-F1
#
_entry.id   AF-A0A9X4M1N1-F1
#
_cell.length_a   1.000
_cell.length_b   1.000
_cell.length_c   1.000
_cell.angle_alpha   90.00
_cell.angle_beta   90.00
_cell.angle_gamma   90.00
#
_symmetry.space_group_name_H-M   'P 1'
#
loop_
_entity.id
_entity.type
_entity.pdbx_description
1 polymer ?
#
loop_
_entity_poly.entity_id
_entity_poly.type
_entity_poly.pdbx_seq_one_letter_code
_entity_poly.pdbx_strand_id
1 'polypeptide(L)'
;MNQTEPVVPASTGKSLRITLGAAAGAALAVLGYVPFVWWMQSVFDVPQPSVHPEGLPLSVDPPAVGYWVSWAVPGVAVLLCTLATIPSRPARQFALPLAIAFLALAGLLAWFFVSMDLFFTAD
;
A
#
# COMPACT_ATOMS: atom_id res chain seq x y z
N MET A 1 -38.97 6.96 36.32
CA MET A 1 -38.47 6.82 34.94
C MET A 1 -37.04 6.36 35.02
N ASN A 2 -36.79 5.06 34.84
CA ASN A 2 -35.45 4.48 34.93
C ASN A 2 -34.80 4.62 33.55
N GLN A 3 -33.82 5.53 33.42
CA GLN A 3 -33.07 5.68 32.18
C GLN A 3 -32.11 4.49 32.08
N THR A 4 -32.51 3.47 31.32
CA THR A 4 -31.59 2.41 30.89
C THR A 4 -30.60 3.05 29.93
N GLU A 5 -29.40 3.34 30.41
CA GLU A 5 -28.29 3.72 29.53
C GLU A 5 -28.16 2.67 28.42
N PRO A 6 -27.97 3.08 27.16
CA PRO A 6 -27.77 2.13 26.08
C PRO A 6 -26.47 1.37 26.37
N VAL A 7 -26.60 0.12 26.80
CA VAL A 7 -25.49 -0.82 26.91
C VAL A 7 -25.01 -1.09 25.48
N VAL A 8 -24.07 -0.29 25.00
CA VAL A 8 -23.40 -0.55 23.72
C VAL A 8 -22.66 -1.87 23.89
N PRO A 9 -23.02 -2.92 23.15
CA PRO A 9 -22.38 -4.21 23.32
C PRO A 9 -20.89 -4.07 22.96
N ALA A 10 -20.02 -4.70 23.74
CA ALA A 10 -18.57 -4.64 23.54
C ALA A 10 -18.13 -5.06 22.12
N SER A 11 -18.99 -5.80 21.40
CA SER A 11 -18.83 -6.16 19.98
C SER A 11 -18.87 -4.95 19.03
N THR A 12 -19.65 -3.91 19.33
CA THR A 12 -19.75 -2.69 18.50
C THR A 12 -18.44 -1.92 18.48
N GLY A 13 -17.78 -1.76 19.63
CA GLY A 13 -16.50 -1.07 19.72
C GLY A 13 -15.36 -1.77 18.97
N LYS A 14 -15.36 -3.11 18.96
CA LYS A 14 -14.39 -3.90 18.19
C LYS A 14 -14.66 -3.82 16.68
N SER A 15 -15.93 -3.92 16.27
CA SER A 15 -16.34 -3.82 14.87
C SER A 15 -15.98 -2.45 14.27
N LEU A 16 -16.27 -1.36 15.00
CA LEU A 16 -15.94 0.00 14.56
C LEU A 16 -14.44 0.21 14.30
N ARG A 17 -13.58 -0.28 15.20
CA ARG A 17 -12.11 -0.18 15.06
C ARG A 17 -11.59 -0.92 13.83
N ILE A 18 -12.20 -2.06 13.50
CA ILE A 18 -11.82 -2.84 12.32
C ILE A 18 -12.20 -2.09 11.05
N THR A 19 -13.44 -1.59 10.97
CA THR A 19 -13.92 -0.83 9.81
C THR A 19 -13.13 0.45 9.60
N LEU A 20 -12.87 1.20 10.67
CA LEU A 20 -12.03 2.40 10.62
C LEU A 20 -10.59 2.06 10.18
N GLY A 21 -10.03 0.96 10.68
CA GLY A 21 -8.71 0.49 10.27
C GLY A 21 -8.66 0.20 8.79
N ALA A 22 -9.60 -0.60 8.28
CA ALA A 22 -9.68 -0.94 6.86
C ALA A 22 -9.88 0.30 5.97
N ALA A 23 -10.81 1.19 6.34
CA ALA A 23 -11.07 2.42 5.60
C ALA A 23 -9.84 3.35 5.58
N ALA A 24 -9.16 3.52 6.71
CA ALA A 24 -7.93 4.29 6.80
C ALA A 24 -6.80 3.65 5.97
N GLY A 25 -6.66 2.33 5.98
CA GLY A 25 -5.69 1.60 5.18
C GLY A 25 -5.92 1.76 3.68
N ALA A 26 -7.17 1.64 3.24
CA ALA A 26 -7.55 1.88 1.85
C ALA A 26 -7.28 3.35 1.43
N ALA A 27 -7.69 4.32 2.25
CA ALA A 27 -7.44 5.73 2.00
C ALA A 27 -5.93 6.05 1.92
N LEU A 28 -5.13 5.47 2.83
CA LEU A 28 -3.68 5.62 2.83
C LEU A 28 -3.04 4.99 1.58
N ALA A 29 -3.57 3.87 1.10
CA ALA A 29 -3.08 3.27 -0.14
C ALA A 29 -3.40 4.15 -1.36
N VAL A 30 -4.62 4.68 -1.47
CA VAL A 30 -4.97 5.53 -2.63
C VAL A 30 -4.24 6.88 -2.58
N LEU A 31 -4.28 7.56 -1.44
CA LEU A 31 -3.82 8.94 -1.32
C LEU A 31 -2.34 9.06 -0.95
N GLY A 32 -1.78 8.04 -0.29
CA GLY A 32 -0.42 8.07 0.23
C GLY A 32 0.56 7.24 -0.59
N TYR A 33 0.19 6.05 -1.04
CA TYR A 33 1.14 5.11 -1.67
C TYR A 33 1.71 5.66 -2.97
N VAL A 34 0.86 6.00 -3.95
CA VAL A 34 1.33 6.43 -5.27
C VAL A 34 2.13 7.75 -5.22
N PRO A 35 1.67 8.81 -4.53
CA PRO A 35 2.47 10.04 -4.42
C PRO A 35 3.80 9.81 -3.70
N PHE A 36 3.84 8.90 -2.72
CA PHE A 36 5.07 8.58 -2.02
C PHE A 36 6.05 7.78 -2.90
N VAL A 37 5.56 6.80 -3.68
CA VAL A 37 6.38 6.07 -4.66
C VAL A 37 6.97 7.03 -5.68
N TRP A 38 6.15 7.92 -6.24
CA TRP A 38 6.61 8.95 -7.18
C TRP A 38 7.68 9.83 -6.54
N TRP A 39 7.42 10.34 -5.33
CA TRP A 39 8.38 11.16 -4.61
C TRP A 39 9.72 10.43 -4.42
N MET A 40 9.70 9.16 -4.02
CA MET A 40 10.93 8.34 -3.94
C MET A 40 11.63 8.25 -5.30
N GLN A 41 10.90 7.94 -6.36
CA GLN A 41 11.49 7.83 -7.69
C GLN A 41 12.12 9.15 -8.16
N SER A 42 11.52 10.29 -7.80
CA SER A 42 12.06 11.61 -8.10
C SER A 42 13.29 11.99 -7.27
N VAL A 43 13.38 11.54 -6.02
CA VAL A 43 14.50 11.86 -5.13
C VAL A 43 15.72 10.97 -5.43
N PHE A 44 15.48 9.73 -5.84
CA PHE A 44 16.53 8.75 -6.13
C PHE A 44 16.86 8.63 -7.62
N ASP A 45 16.34 9.53 -8.47
CA ASP A 45 16.51 9.52 -9.93
C ASP A 45 16.34 8.12 -10.52
N VAL A 46 15.29 7.41 -10.09
CA VAL A 46 15.09 6.01 -10.42
C VAL A 46 14.77 5.90 -11.91
N PRO A 47 15.60 5.18 -12.71
CA PRO A 47 15.34 5.01 -14.13
C PRO A 47 14.01 4.29 -14.33
N GLN A 48 13.15 4.86 -15.19
CA GLN A 48 11.93 4.19 -15.59
C GLN A 48 12.25 3.02 -16.53
N PRO A 49 11.40 1.98 -16.56
CA PRO A 49 11.55 0.90 -17.54
C PRO A 49 11.50 1.49 -18.95
N SER A 50 12.56 1.32 -19.74
CA SER A 50 12.60 1.74 -21.14
C SER A 50 12.60 0.51 -22.04
N VAL A 51 11.64 0.42 -22.96
CA VAL A 51 11.62 -0.61 -24.00
C VAL A 51 12.25 0.00 -25.25
N HIS A 52 13.51 -0.31 -25.56
CA HIS A 52 14.16 0.26 -26.75
C HIS A 52 13.53 -0.29 -28.05
N PRO A 53 13.08 0.56 -28.98
CA PRO A 53 12.56 0.12 -30.27
C PRO A 53 13.69 0.00 -31.29
N GLU A 54 14.68 -0.86 -31.06
CA GLU A 54 15.79 -1.03 -32.02
C GLU A 54 16.03 -2.51 -32.32
N GLY A 55 15.08 -3.09 -33.07
CA GLY A 55 15.42 -4.07 -34.11
C GLY A 55 15.72 -5.53 -33.73
N LEU A 56 15.57 -5.98 -32.48
CA LEU A 56 15.78 -7.40 -32.12
C LEU A 56 14.68 -7.95 -31.20
N PRO A 57 14.27 -9.22 -31.39
CA PRO A 57 13.16 -9.81 -30.66
C PRO A 57 13.58 -10.09 -29.21
N LEU A 58 12.81 -9.58 -28.25
CA LEU A 58 12.71 -10.07 -26.86
C LEU A 58 13.89 -9.79 -25.89
N SER A 59 14.68 -8.73 -26.05
CA SER A 59 15.50 -8.23 -24.91
C SER A 59 14.78 -7.07 -24.21
N VAL A 60 13.81 -7.40 -23.36
CA VAL A 60 13.32 -6.46 -22.35
C VAL A 60 14.43 -6.36 -21.31
N ASP A 61 15.16 -5.25 -21.28
CA ASP A 61 16.07 -5.02 -20.16
C ASP A 61 15.21 -4.98 -18.88
N PRO A 62 15.55 -5.79 -17.85
CA PRO A 62 14.75 -5.85 -16.65
C PRO A 62 14.74 -4.47 -15.98
N PRO A 63 13.60 -4.03 -15.39
CA PRO A 63 13.53 -2.75 -14.71
C PRO A 63 14.62 -2.66 -13.65
N ALA A 64 15.22 -1.48 -13.52
CA ALA A 64 16.26 -1.22 -12.54
C ALA A 64 15.82 -1.67 -11.14
N VAL A 65 16.72 -2.24 -10.34
CA VAL A 65 16.40 -2.70 -8.98
C VAL A 65 15.77 -1.57 -8.15
N GLY A 66 16.23 -0.33 -8.33
CA GLY A 66 15.66 0.86 -7.66
C GLY A 66 14.17 1.07 -7.95
N TYR A 67 13.70 0.71 -9.14
CA TYR A 67 12.28 0.77 -9.51
C TYR A 67 11.46 -0.20 -8.68
N TRP A 68 11.85 -1.47 -8.62
CA TRP A 68 11.18 -2.47 -7.77
C TRP A 68 11.22 -2.09 -6.28
N VAL A 69 12.35 -1.56 -5.81
CA VAL A 69 12.50 -1.10 -4.43
C VAL A 69 11.56 0.05 -4.11
N SER A 70 11.37 1.02 -5.02
CA SER A 70 10.44 2.13 -4.79
C SER A 70 9.00 1.67 -4.54
N TRP A 71 8.55 0.62 -5.24
CA TRP A 71 7.23 0.03 -5.04
C TRP A 71 7.15 -0.82 -3.76
N ALA A 72 8.22 -1.50 -3.37
CA ALA A 72 8.23 -2.39 -2.21
C ALA A 72 8.36 -1.66 -0.86
N VAL A 73 9.14 -0.58 -0.81
CA VAL A 73 9.48 0.14 0.44
C VAL A 73 8.26 0.56 1.27
N PRO A 74 7.20 1.15 0.71
CA PRO A 74 6.06 1.59 1.52
C PRO A 74 5.30 0.40 2.14
N GLY A 75 5.19 -0.71 1.42
CA GLY A 75 4.57 -1.94 1.92
C GLY A 75 5.36 -2.55 3.07
N VAL A 76 6.69 -2.61 2.93
CA VAL A 76 7.60 -3.07 3.99
C VAL A 76 7.51 -2.17 5.21
N ALA A 77 7.49 -0.85 5.04
CA ALA A 77 7.35 0.10 6.13
C ALA A 77 6.05 -0.12 6.91
N VAL A 78 4.90 -0.26 6.23
CA VAL A 78 3.61 -0.53 6.87
C VAL A 78 3.61 -1.88 7.59
N LEU A 79 4.22 -2.91 7.02
CA LEU A 79 4.40 -4.21 7.69
C LEU A 79 5.20 -4.07 8.99
N LEU A 80 6.37 -3.42 8.95
CA LEU A 80 7.21 -3.21 10.11
C LEU A 80 6.51 -2.39 11.19
N CYS A 81 5.83 -1.30 10.82
CA CYS A 81 5.01 -0.52 11.74
C CYS A 81 3.91 -1.35 12.37
N THR A 82 3.23 -2.19 11.59
CA THR A 82 2.17 -3.09 12.09
C THR A 82 2.74 -4.11 13.06
N LEU A 83 3.89 -4.71 12.74
CA LEU A 83 4.60 -5.62 13.63
C LEU A 83 5.01 -4.94 14.94
N ALA A 84 5.42 -3.67 14.91
CA ALA A 84 5.74 -2.91 16.12
C ALA A 84 4.51 -2.67 17.02
N THR A 85 3.29 -2.62 16.45
CA THR A 85 2.04 -2.43 17.23
C THR A 85 1.48 -3.72 17.87
N ILE A 86 2.03 -4.89 17.52
CA ILE A 86 1.66 -6.22 18.03
C ILE A 86 1.63 -6.34 19.56
N PRO A 87 2.45 -5.67 20.38
CA PRO A 87 2.35 -5.80 21.84
C PRO A 87 1.02 -5.25 22.40
N SER A 88 0.39 -4.30 21.70
CA SER A 88 -0.80 -3.61 22.19
C SER A 88 -2.10 -4.20 21.61
N ARG A 89 -2.87 -4.91 22.46
CA ARG A 89 -4.19 -5.47 22.09
C ARG A 89 -5.17 -4.46 21.46
N PRO A 90 -5.31 -3.21 21.95
CA PRO A 90 -6.24 -2.27 21.33
C PRO A 90 -5.75 -1.78 19.97
N ALA A 91 -4.43 -1.57 19.78
CA ALA A 91 -3.91 -1.11 18.49
C ALA A 91 -3.99 -2.20 17.42
N ARG A 92 -3.79 -3.48 17.77
CA ARG A 92 -3.95 -4.60 16.81
C ARG A 92 -5.30 -4.62 16.11
N GLN A 93 -6.38 -4.27 16.82
CA GLN A 93 -7.74 -4.29 16.26
C GLN A 93 -7.95 -3.26 15.14
N PHE A 94 -7.08 -2.25 15.08
CA PHE A 94 -7.09 -1.20 14.06
C PHE A 94 -5.93 -1.39 13.06
N ALA A 95 -4.71 -1.61 13.56
CA ALA A 95 -3.50 -1.70 12.76
C ALA A 95 -3.49 -2.90 11.80
N LEU A 96 -4.03 -4.06 12.24
CA LEU A 96 -4.08 -5.24 11.39
C LEU A 96 -5.01 -5.07 10.17
N PRO A 97 -6.29 -4.66 10.33
CA PRO A 97 -7.15 -4.41 9.18
C PRO A 97 -6.66 -3.24 8.31
N LEU A 98 -6.02 -2.23 8.91
CA LEU A 98 -5.35 -1.16 8.18
C LEU A 98 -4.25 -1.70 7.28
N ALA A 99 -3.34 -2.50 7.84
CA ALA A 99 -2.23 -3.06 7.09
C ALA A 99 -2.70 -3.99 5.97
N ILE A 100 -3.70 -4.84 6.25
CA ILE A 100 -4.27 -5.75 5.24
C ILE A 100 -4.90 -4.94 4.10
N ALA A 101 -5.75 -3.97 4.41
CA ALA A 101 -6.41 -3.14 3.39
C ALA A 101 -5.40 -2.33 2.58
N PHE A 102 -4.40 -1.75 3.26
CA PHE A 102 -3.32 -1.01 2.61
C PHE A 102 -2.52 -1.90 1.67
N LEU A 103 -2.00 -3.04 2.14
CA LEU A 103 -1.15 -3.93 1.34
C LEU A 103 -1.89 -4.51 0.13
N ALA A 104 -3.16 -4.89 0.31
CA ALA A 104 -3.99 -5.39 -0.79
C ALA A 104 -4.15 -4.34 -1.89
N LEU A 105 -4.51 -3.11 -1.51
CA LEU A 105 -4.75 -2.05 -2.48
C LEU A 105 -3.45 -1.49 -3.08
N ALA A 106 -2.39 -1.35 -2.27
CA ALA A 106 -1.06 -0.97 -2.72
C ALA A 106 -0.51 -1.99 -3.72
N GLY A 107 -0.70 -3.29 -3.47
CA GLY A 107 -0.31 -4.35 -4.41
C GLY A 107 -1.05 -4.25 -5.75
N LEU A 108 -2.36 -3.96 -5.73
CA LEU A 108 -3.14 -3.75 -6.95
C LEU A 108 -2.69 -2.50 -7.72
N LEU A 109 -2.42 -1.40 -7.01
CA LEU A 109 -1.91 -0.16 -7.61
C LEU A 109 -0.52 -0.38 -8.22
N ALA A 110 0.40 -1.00 -7.48
CA ALA A 110 1.72 -1.34 -7.97
C ALA A 110 1.64 -2.22 -9.21
N TRP A 111 0.84 -3.29 -9.17
CA TRP A 111 0.62 -4.15 -10.33
C TRP A 111 0.11 -3.35 -11.54
N PHE A 112 -0.88 -2.48 -11.34
CA PHE A 112 -1.46 -1.67 -12.40
C PHE A 112 -0.43 -0.73 -13.03
N PHE A 113 0.26 0.09 -12.22
CA PHE A 113 1.24 1.05 -12.73
C PHE A 113 2.46 0.37 -13.35
N VAL A 114 3.00 -0.68 -12.73
CA VAL A 114 4.11 -1.45 -13.32
C VAL A 114 3.71 -2.07 -14.65
N SER A 115 2.47 -2.59 -14.77
CA SER A 115 1.96 -3.08 -16.05
C SER A 115 1.84 -1.96 -17.09
N MET A 116 1.36 -0.78 -16.69
CA MET A 116 1.27 0.37 -17.58
C MET A 116 2.64 0.79 -18.11
N ASP A 117 3.62 0.92 -17.22
CA ASP A 117 4.99 1.33 -17.56
C ASP A 117 5.67 0.29 -18.48
N LEU A 118 5.48 -1.00 -18.22
CA LEU A 118 6.12 -2.08 -18.99
C LEU A 118 5.52 -2.28 -20.38
N PHE A 119 4.20 -2.12 -20.54
CA PHE A 119 3.50 -2.45 -21.78
C PHE A 119 3.17 -1.24 -22.65
N PHE A 120 3.11 -0.03 -22.08
CA PHE A 120 2.62 1.16 -22.78
C PHE A 120 3.60 2.35 -22.79
N THR A 121 4.70 2.31 -22.03
CA THR A 121 5.77 3.33 -22.08
C THR A 121 6.93 2.85 -22.97
N ALA A 122 6.57 2.42 -24.18
CA ALA A 122 7.50 2.06 -25.25
C ALA A 122 7.42 3.16 -26.32
N ASP A 123 8.11 4.27 -26.09
CA ASP A 123 8.38 5.30 -27.10
C ASP A 123 9.89 5.40 -27.34
#